data_AF-A0A059AF14-F1
#
_entry.id   AF-A0A059AF14-F1
#
_cell.length_a   1.000
_cell.length_b   1.000
_cell.length_c   1.000
_cell.angle_alpha   90.00
_cell.angle_beta   90.00
_cell.angle_gamma   90.00
#
_symmetry.space_group_name_H-M   'P 1'
#
loop_
_entity.id
_entity.type
_entity.pdbx_description
1 polymer ?
#
loop_
_entity_poly.entity_id
_entity_poly.type
_entity_poly.pdbx_seq_one_letter_code
_entity_poly.pdbx_strand_id
1 'polypeptide(L)' 'MEGRDVEIPRYFLCPISLQIMRAPVSIVTGITYERESTEKWLSKSSSNGATTTCLTSRCRGSSKRSASATRRMASTGSRP' A
#
# COMPACT_ATOMS: atom_id res chain seq x y z
N MET A 1 -28.50 21.31 -32.09
CA MET A 1 -27.31 21.57 -31.25
C MET A 1 -26.71 20.21 -31.01
N GLU A 2 -25.88 19.75 -31.95
CA GLU A 2 -25.36 18.39 -31.97
C GLU A 2 -24.42 18.23 -30.77
N GLY A 3 -24.85 17.46 -29.77
CA GLY A 3 -24.00 17.05 -28.67
C GLY A 3 -22.88 16.22 -29.26
N ARG A 4 -21.65 16.75 -29.23
CA ARG A 4 -20.48 15.95 -29.58
C ARG A 4 -20.43 14.81 -28.57
N ASP A 5 -20.76 13.61 -29.02
CA ASP A 5 -20.53 12.40 -28.25
C ASP A 5 -19.02 12.31 -28.04
N VAL A 6 -18.57 12.70 -26.85
CA VAL A 6 -17.15 12.63 -26.50
C VAL A 6 -16.87 11.16 -26.28
N GLU A 7 -16.39 10.49 -27.32
CA GLU A 7 -15.96 9.10 -27.23
C GLU A 7 -14.79 9.02 -26.24
N ILE A 8 -15.10 8.59 -25.02
CA ILE A 8 -14.10 8.43 -23.97
C ILE A 8 -13.26 7.21 -24.33
N PRO A 9 -11.93 7.36 -24.48
CA PRO A 9 -11.09 6.23 -24.78
C PRO A 9 -11.11 5.18 -23.66
N ARG A 10 -11.15 3.91 -24.06
CA ARG A 10 -11.29 2.76 -23.15
C ARG A 10 -10.20 2.64 -22.09
N TYR A 11 -9.03 3.24 -22.32
CA TYR A 11 -7.91 3.22 -21.38
C TYR A 11 -8.13 4.09 -20.13
N PHE A 12 -9.11 4.99 -20.15
CA PHE A 12 -9.54 5.76 -18.97
C PHE A 12 -10.66 5.08 -18.18
N LEU A 13 -11.22 3.99 -18.70
CA LEU A 13 -12.29 3.25 -18.06
C LEU A 13 -11.72 2.15 -17.19
N CYS A 14 -12.35 1.92 -16.04
CA CYS A 14 -12.04 0.80 -15.18
C CYS A 14 -12.44 -0.50 -15.90
N PRO A 15 -11.56 -1.52 -15.97
CA PRO A 15 -11.91 -2.80 -16.60
C PRO A 15 -13.05 -3.55 -15.91
N ILE A 16 -13.36 -3.22 -14.65
CA ILE A 16 -14.40 -3.89 -13.84
C ILE A 16 -15.71 -3.10 -13.88
N SER A 17 -15.66 -1.80 -13.58
CA SER A 17 -16.86 -0.96 -13.51
C SER A 17 -17.26 -0.32 -14.84
N LEU A 18 -16.37 -0.33 -15.84
CA LEU A 18 -16.54 0.35 -17.14
C LEU A 18 -16.87 1.85 -17.03
N GLN A 19 -16.57 2.44 -15.87
CA GLN A 19 -16.71 3.86 -15.58
C GLN A 19 -15.36 4.56 -15.65
N ILE A 20 -15.38 5.88 -15.82
CA ILE A 20 -14.18 6.72 -15.82
C ILE A 20 -13.48 6.57 -14.46
N MET A 21 -12.21 6.15 -14.48
CA MET A 21 -11.41 6.00 -13.27
C MET A 21 -11.13 7.37 -12.65
N ARG A 22 -11.75 7.67 -11.50
CA ARG A 22 -11.42 8.88 -10.71
C ARG A 22 -10.15 8.73 -9.88
N ALA A 23 -9.88 7.50 -9.44
CA ALA A 23 -8.73 7.15 -8.62
C ALA A 23 -8.08 5.88 -9.17
N PRO A 24 -7.18 6.00 -10.16
CA PRO A 24 -6.46 4.87 -10.72
C PRO A 24 -5.53 4.23 -9.68
N VAL A 25 -5.64 2.91 -9.52
CA VAL A 25 -4.78 2.07 -8.67
C VAL A 25 -4.08 1.08 -9.58
N SER A 26 -2.76 1.24 -9.74
CA SER A 26 -1.92 0.30 -10.48
C SER A 26 -1.56 -0.89 -9.59
N ILE A 27 -1.85 -2.11 -10.06
CA ILE A 27 -1.39 -3.33 -9.39
C ILE A 27 -0.15 -3.91 -10.11
N VAL A 28 0.47 -4.91 -9.50
CA VAL A 28 1.72 -5.53 -10.00
C VAL A 28 1.62 -6.12 -11.41
N THR A 29 0.41 -6.38 -11.91
CA THR A 29 0.16 -6.89 -13.27
C THR A 29 0.25 -5.80 -14.34
N GLY A 30 0.42 -4.53 -13.95
CA GLY A 30 0.43 -3.40 -14.89
C GLY A 30 -0.96 -2.95 -15.34
N ILE A 31 -2.03 -3.55 -14.81
CA ILE A 31 -3.40 -3.11 -15.05
C ILE A 31 -3.80 -2.08 -13.97
N THR A 32 -4.50 -1.04 -14.41
CA THR A 32 -5.01 0.01 -13.56
C THR A 32 -6.50 -0.19 -13.33
N TYR A 33 -6.92 -0.17 -12.07
CA TYR A 33 -8.31 -0.29 -11.67
C TYR A 33 -8.76 0.93 -10.90
N GLU A 34 -10.07 1.12 -10.80
CA GLU A 34 -10.66 2.09 -9.88
C GLU A 34 -10.48 1.64 -8.42
N ARG A 35 -10.21 2.60 -7.53
CA ARG A 35 -10.10 2.37 -6.08
C ARG A 35 -11.27 1.56 -5.51
N GLU A 36 -12.52 1.96 -5.77
CA GLU A 36 -13.69 1.27 -5.21
C GLU A 36 -13.80 -0.18 -5.68
N SER A 37 -13.46 -0.44 -6.95
CA SER A 37 -13.48 -1.78 -7.51
C SER A 37 -12.40 -2.66 -6.87
N THR A 38 -11.21 -2.09 -6.65
CA THR A 38 -10.10 -2.76 -5.97
C THR A 38 -10.42 -3.03 -4.51
N GLU A 39 -11.04 -2.07 -3.81
CA GLU A 39 -11.44 -2.18 -2.41
C GLU A 39 -12.55 -3.22 -2.20
N LYS A 40 -13.55 -3.26 -3.10
CA LYS A 40 -14.59 -4.31 -3.09
C LYS A 40 -14.00 -5.69 -3.32
N TRP A 41 -13.07 -5.82 -4.26
CA TRP A 41 -12.36 -7.08 -4.53
C TRP A 41 -11.51 -7.52 -3.33
N LEU A 42 -10.72 -6.59 -2.77
CA LEU A 42 -9.93 -6.81 -1.56
C LEU A 42 -10.83 -7.21 -0.39
N SER A 43 -11.93 -6.49 -0.16
CA SER A 43 -12.90 -6.78 0.91
C SER A 43 -13.50 -8.19 0.78
N LYS A 44 -13.79 -8.63 -0.44
CA LYS A 44 -14.28 -9.99 -0.72
C LYS A 44 -13.21 -11.07 -0.50
N SER A 45 -11.93 -10.72 -0.67
CA SER A 45 -10.78 -11.60 -0.40
C SER A 45 -10.25 -11.53 1.03
N SER A 46 -10.64 -10.51 1.80
CA SER A 46 -10.08 -10.16 3.12
C SER A 46 -10.58 -11.04 4.28
N SER A 47 -11.09 -12.24 4.00
CA SER A 47 -11.24 -13.28 5.02
C SER A 47 -9.89 -13.87 5.47
N ASN A 48 -8.79 -13.56 4.78
CA ASN A 48 -7.44 -13.96 5.15
C ASN A 48 -6.61 -12.71 5.44
N GLY A 49 -6.56 -12.35 6.72
CA GLY A 49 -5.85 -11.16 7.20
C GLY A 49 -4.37 -11.17 6.83
N ALA A 50 -3.86 -9.94 6.71
CA ALA A 50 -2.48 -9.54 6.42
C ALA A 50 -2.15 -9.32 4.93
N THR A 51 -1.55 -8.16 4.68
CA THR A 51 -0.79 -7.78 3.46
C THR A 51 -1.54 -6.94 2.42
N THR A 52 -2.07 -5.76 2.78
CA THR A 52 -2.25 -4.66 1.81
C THR A 52 -1.95 -3.29 2.45
N THR A 53 -1.02 -3.23 3.41
CA THR A 53 -0.73 -1.97 4.12
C THR A 53 0.45 -1.19 3.52
N CYS A 54 0.97 -1.56 2.34
CA CYS A 54 2.14 -0.88 1.78
C CYS A 54 1.91 -0.13 0.46
N LEU A 55 0.68 -0.06 -0.07
CA LEU A 55 0.49 0.52 -1.41
C LEU A 55 0.23 2.04 -1.43
N THR A 56 -0.13 2.70 -0.31
CA THR A 56 -0.69 4.07 -0.42
C THR A 56 0.04 5.19 0.30
N SER A 57 0.91 4.97 1.30
CA SER A 57 1.91 5.97 1.70
C SER A 57 2.72 5.52 2.91
N ARG A 58 4.01 5.87 2.86
CA ARG A 58 4.98 5.91 3.96
C ARG A 58 5.26 4.57 4.64
N CYS A 59 6.41 4.03 4.23
CA CYS A 59 7.31 3.26 5.07
C CYS A 59 7.53 4.01 6.40
N ARG A 60 6.68 3.74 7.40
CA ARG A 60 6.97 4.13 8.78
C ARG A 60 8.02 3.14 9.27
N GLY A 61 9.28 3.48 9.04
CA GLY A 61 10.43 2.80 9.61
C GLY A 61 10.34 2.88 11.13
N SER A 62 9.65 1.92 11.74
CA SER A 62 9.71 1.70 13.18
C SER A 62 11.06 1.05 13.47
N SER A 63 12.04 1.92 13.70
CA SER A 63 13.33 1.58 14.29
C SER A 63 13.12 0.73 15.54
N LYS A 64 13.28 -0.59 15.44
CA LYS A 64 13.59 -1.39 16.63
C LYS A 64 15.03 -1.05 17.01
N ARG A 65 15.24 0.02 17.78
CA ARG A 65 16.45 0.13 18.59
C ARG A 65 16.33 -0.97 19.64
N SER A 66 16.87 -2.15 19.33
CA SER A 66 17.25 -3.09 20.37
C SER A 66 18.23 -2.35 21.27
N ALA A 67 17.77 -1.95 22.45
CA ALA A 67 18.65 -1.47 23.50
C ALA A 67 19.43 -2.68 24.01
N SER A 68 20.51 -3.04 23.30
CA SER A 68 21.55 -3.92 23.81
C SER A 68 22.33 -3.15 24.88
N ALA A 69 21.71 -2.90 26.02
CA ALA A 69 22.37 -2.32 27.19
C ALA A 69 23.20 -3.42 27.88
N THR A 70 24.30 -3.82 27.26
CA THR A 70 25.33 -4.64 27.92
C THR A 70 26.06 -3.74 28.92
N ARG A 71 25.55 -3.64 30.14
CA ARG A 71 26.25 -3.00 31.25
C ARG A 71 27.42 -3.90 31.65
N ARG A 72 28.58 -3.74 31.00
CA ARG A 72 29.83 -4.35 31.47
C ARG A 72 30.20 -3.70 32.80
N MET A 73 30.24 -4.49 33.87
CA MET A 73 30.82 -4.09 35.15
C MET A 73 32.32 -3.94 35.00
N ALA A 74 32.88 -2.79 35.38
CA ALA A 74 34.32 -2.57 35.46
C ALA A 74 34.65 -1.57 36.58
N SER A 75 34.87 -2.10 37.78
CA SER A 75 35.66 -1.53 38.88
C SER A 75 35.39 -2.45 40.09
N THR A 76 36.36 -3.18 40.65
CA THR A 76 37.49 -2.60 41.37
C THR A 76 38.73 -3.49 41.24
N GLY A 77 39.88 -2.82 41.13
CA GLY A 77 41.19 -3.45 41.05
C GLY A 77 41.53 -4.18 42.35
N SER A 78 41.86 -5.45 42.21
CA SER A 78 42.86 -6.09 43.05
C SER A 78 44.22 -5.85 42.41
N ARG A 79 45.20 -5.41 43.19
CA ARG A 79 46.52 -6.05 43.33
C ARG A 79 47.40 -5.27 44.32
N PRO A 80 48.42 -5.96 44.88
CA PRO A 80 48.66 -6.11 46.31
C PRO A 80 49.51 -5.00 46.94
#